data_AF-A0AAD7FXG7-F1
#
_entry.id   AF-A0AAD7FXG7-F1
#
_cell.length_a   1.000
_cell.length_b   1.000
_cell.length_c   1.000
_cell.angle_alpha   90.00
_cell.angle_beta   90.00
_cell.angle_gamma   90.00
#
_symmetry.space_group_name_H-M   'P 1'
#
loop_
_entity.id
_entity.type
_entity.pdbx_description
1 polymer ?
#
loop_
_entity_poly.entity_id
_entity_poly.type
_entity_poly.pdbx_seq_one_letter_code
_entity_poly.pdbx_strand_id
1 'polypeptide(L)'
;MGCATVLCTGSDAPFQSYTSSSSFSLTLQGRMASTTLTALVPYLDSQQAVHGVTEKGRWALILTPSPGRTLNEVYSSVGKALETHANRAAHRWGLGPSSVAENIKTSFGEQEERCAELARLKNEVPPKLERSASKLMKYTLSTESAKTQIQAFKAVVDLATLFPDLRLLFLRSTCMREVLGSKDDISDFWKRPNDDPTEDWTFWCNLAATSLADTSLPEIMDSVPIPQLANCLMDDGGLSVIERLLVAHDCETVSSFPRALCVRYLTGILEMPGFWMNAGAVHGDVAKKLCLKLVQILTDIDLDVMPSDAPLESQAPFDYEGVDSFADIILLGISNWLGRMVNYRLQPWFECFCQAVQLLRSPRSAIFLPKAFLRATDHALEALVPTILRTVELDIAVEARRVVWLRIPVSHGMTIPFEIPSGGTLFRLRKIPSARGQTIQL
;
A
#
# COMPACT_ATOMS: atom_id res chain seq x y z
N MET A 1 -32.64 -4.39 -15.50
CA MET A 1 -32.30 -3.33 -16.46
C MET A 1 -33.24 -2.16 -16.20
N GLY A 2 -32.75 -1.10 -15.57
CA GLY A 2 -33.51 0.14 -15.38
C GLY A 2 -33.00 1.17 -16.38
N CYS A 3 -33.89 1.69 -17.23
CA CYS A 3 -33.57 2.77 -18.15
C CYS A 3 -33.72 4.10 -17.39
N ALA A 4 -32.70 4.96 -17.43
CA ALA A 4 -32.76 6.30 -16.86
C ALA A 4 -33.21 7.28 -17.94
N THR A 5 -34.34 7.95 -17.73
CA THR A 5 -34.85 8.99 -18.63
C THR A 5 -34.53 10.35 -18.04
N VAL A 6 -33.76 11.17 -18.76
CA VAL A 6 -33.51 12.57 -18.42
C VAL A 6 -34.60 13.41 -19.08
N LEU A 7 -35.44 14.07 -18.28
CA LEU A 7 -36.44 15.03 -18.76
C LEU A 7 -35.95 16.44 -18.47
N CYS A 8 -35.65 17.19 -19.54
CA CYS A 8 -35.41 18.63 -19.46
C CYS A 8 -36.71 19.34 -19.86
N THR A 9 -37.37 20.01 -18.93
CA THR A 9 -38.51 20.89 -19.23
C THR A 9 -38.02 22.31 -19.38
N GLY A 10 -37.97 22.82 -20.61
CA GLY A 10 -37.84 24.25 -20.89
C GLY A 10 -39.23 24.86 -21.09
N SER A 11 -39.60 25.84 -20.27
CA SER A 11 -40.79 26.65 -20.51
C SER A 11 -40.39 27.93 -21.24
N ASP A 12 -40.88 28.12 -22.46
CA ASP A 12 -40.78 29.39 -23.18
C ASP A 12 -41.71 30.43 -22.54
N ALA A 13 -41.14 31.50 -21.98
CA ALA A 13 -41.87 32.71 -21.61
C ALA A 13 -40.98 33.95 -21.84
N PRO A 14 -41.53 35.08 -22.31
CA PRO A 14 -40.75 36.24 -22.70
C PRO A 14 -40.25 37.07 -21.51
N PHE A 15 -39.09 37.69 -21.74
CA PHE A 15 -38.28 38.52 -20.86
C PHE A 15 -39.06 39.39 -19.84
N GLN A 16 -38.88 39.07 -18.55
CA GLN A 16 -38.86 40.05 -17.46
C GLN A 16 -37.64 39.78 -16.60
N SER A 17 -36.82 40.81 -16.39
CA SER A 17 -35.58 40.75 -15.62
C SER A 17 -35.87 40.53 -14.14
N TYR A 18 -35.64 39.31 -13.67
CA TYR A 18 -35.49 39.00 -12.25
C TYR A 18 -34.04 38.56 -12.01
N THR A 19 -33.37 39.21 -11.06
CA THR A 19 -32.11 38.75 -10.48
C THR A 19 -32.41 37.56 -9.57
N SER A 20 -32.45 36.35 -10.11
CA SER A 20 -32.52 35.12 -9.32
C SER A 20 -31.37 34.19 -9.72
N SER A 21 -30.64 33.70 -8.71
CA SER A 21 -29.62 32.67 -8.88
C SER A 21 -30.28 31.39 -9.37
N SER A 22 -29.97 30.96 -10.60
CA SER A 22 -30.43 29.68 -11.12
C SER A 22 -29.62 28.54 -10.47
N SER A 23 -30.30 27.70 -9.70
CA SER A 23 -29.73 26.45 -9.18
C SER A 23 -30.18 25.31 -10.07
N PHE A 24 -29.27 24.38 -10.40
CA PHE A 24 -29.62 23.13 -11.05
C PHE A 24 -29.74 22.04 -9.99
N SER A 25 -30.92 21.44 -9.92
CA SER A 25 -31.24 20.30 -9.06
C SER A 25 -31.30 19.05 -9.92
N LEU A 26 -30.46 18.06 -9.61
CA LEU A 26 -30.50 16.76 -10.27
C LEU A 26 -30.96 15.72 -9.24
N THR A 27 -32.13 15.15 -9.47
CA THR A 27 -32.75 14.16 -8.57
C THR A 27 -32.65 12.78 -9.21
N LEU A 28 -31.90 11.89 -8.57
CA LEU A 28 -31.75 10.50 -9.01
C LEU A 28 -32.74 9.63 -8.21
N GLN A 29 -33.79 9.16 -8.88
CA GLN A 29 -34.88 8.43 -8.23
C GLN A 29 -34.68 6.92 -8.41
N GLY A 30 -34.21 6.25 -7.36
CA GLY A 30 -34.12 4.79 -7.27
C GLY A 30 -35.26 4.21 -6.43
N ARG A 31 -35.54 2.90 -6.58
CA ARG A 31 -36.71 2.22 -5.99
C ARG A 31 -36.86 2.29 -4.46
N MET A 32 -35.87 2.80 -3.70
CA MET A 32 -35.97 2.96 -2.24
C MET A 32 -35.25 4.20 -1.63
N ALA A 33 -34.72 5.12 -2.43
CA ALA A 33 -34.17 6.38 -1.90
C ALA A 33 -34.10 7.48 -2.99
N SER A 34 -34.41 8.72 -2.59
CA SER A 34 -34.20 9.93 -3.40
C SER A 34 -32.98 10.66 -2.85
N THR A 35 -32.02 11.01 -3.70
CA THR A 35 -30.89 11.87 -3.34
C THR A 35 -30.86 13.05 -4.31
N THR A 36 -30.89 14.27 -3.76
CA THR A 36 -30.88 15.52 -4.53
C THR A 36 -29.49 16.14 -4.42
N LEU A 37 -28.83 16.36 -5.55
CA LEU A 37 -27.60 17.14 -5.64
C LEU A 37 -27.94 18.55 -6.11
N THR A 38 -27.57 19.55 -5.33
CA THR A 38 -27.71 20.97 -5.67
C THR A 38 -26.33 21.51 -6.03
N ALA A 39 -26.11 21.90 -7.28
CA ALA A 39 -24.92 22.61 -7.71
C ALA A 39 -25.25 24.09 -7.89
N LEU A 40 -24.50 24.96 -7.23
CA LEU A 40 -24.54 26.41 -7.45
C LEU A 40 -23.66 26.74 -8.66
N VAL A 41 -24.27 27.21 -9.74
CA VAL A 41 -23.55 27.72 -10.91
C VAL A 41 -23.35 29.21 -10.71
N PRO A 42 -22.10 29.74 -10.64
CA PRO A 42 -21.90 31.17 -10.65
C PRO A 42 -22.38 31.73 -12.01
N TYR A 43 -23.24 32.74 -11.95
CA TYR A 43 -23.79 33.43 -13.12
C TYR A 43 -22.64 34.11 -13.88
N LEU A 44 -22.37 33.66 -15.11
CA LEU A 44 -21.46 34.32 -16.04
C LEU A 44 -22.19 35.50 -16.65
N ASP A 45 -22.00 36.68 -16.07
CA ASP A 45 -22.48 37.91 -16.66
C ASP A 45 -21.62 38.28 -17.88
N SER A 46 -22.28 38.88 -18.85
CA SER A 46 -21.82 39.26 -20.18
C SER A 46 -20.42 39.90 -20.25
N GLN A 47 -19.72 39.62 -21.37
CA GLN A 47 -18.37 40.09 -21.68
C GLN A 47 -18.17 41.59 -21.42
N GLN A 48 -17.29 41.93 -20.48
CA GLN A 48 -16.54 43.17 -20.52
C GLN A 48 -15.05 42.85 -20.53
N ALA A 49 -14.37 43.25 -21.60
CA ALA A 49 -12.92 43.31 -21.62
C ALA A 49 -12.48 44.35 -20.58
N VAL A 50 -12.02 43.90 -19.41
CA VAL A 50 -11.47 44.79 -18.39
C VAL A 50 -10.08 45.22 -18.85
N HIS A 51 -9.97 46.43 -19.40
CA HIS A 51 -8.70 47.08 -19.67
C HIS A 51 -8.13 47.64 -18.36
N GLY A 52 -7.33 46.85 -17.66
CA GLY A 52 -6.51 47.33 -16.55
C GLY A 52 -5.22 47.96 -17.08
N VAL A 53 -5.12 49.30 -17.03
CA VAL A 53 -3.85 50.00 -17.28
C VAL A 53 -2.98 49.84 -16.04
N THR A 54 -1.85 49.14 -16.17
CA THR A 54 -0.79 49.18 -15.15
C THR A 54 0.14 50.35 -15.44
N GLU A 55 0.60 51.03 -14.37
CA GLU A 55 1.39 52.28 -14.37
C GLU A 55 2.71 52.28 -15.19
N LYS A 56 3.04 51.21 -15.93
CA LYS A 56 4.24 51.12 -16.78
C LYS A 56 3.96 50.79 -18.26
N GLY A 57 2.76 51.06 -18.76
CA GLY A 57 2.48 51.06 -20.21
C GLY A 57 2.65 49.71 -20.92
N ARG A 58 2.63 48.58 -20.19
CA ARG A 58 2.55 47.24 -20.80
C ARG A 58 1.11 46.77 -20.78
N TRP A 59 0.54 46.63 -21.97
CA TRP A 59 -0.75 45.97 -22.18
C TRP A 59 -0.59 44.48 -21.87
N ALA A 60 -1.05 44.03 -20.72
CA ALA A 60 -1.22 42.61 -20.45
C ALA A 60 -2.62 42.22 -20.94
N LEU A 61 -2.69 41.42 -22.01
CA LEU A 61 -3.93 40.83 -22.47
C LEU A 61 -4.38 39.82 -21.41
N ILE A 62 -5.31 40.21 -20.53
CA ILE A 62 -5.96 39.27 -19.62
C ILE A 62 -6.92 38.45 -20.48
N LEU A 63 -6.41 37.33 -21.00
CA LEU A 63 -7.25 36.31 -21.63
C LEU A 63 -8.16 35.73 -20.54
N THR A 64 -9.37 36.25 -20.44
CA THR A 64 -10.40 35.59 -19.66
C THR A 64 -10.59 34.18 -20.25
N PRO A 65 -10.63 33.13 -19.41
CA PRO A 65 -10.80 31.77 -19.91
C PRO A 65 -12.08 31.72 -20.77
N SER A 66 -11.96 31.14 -21.96
CA SER A 66 -13.10 31.02 -22.86
C SER A 66 -14.26 30.32 -22.15
N PRO A 67 -15.52 30.71 -22.37
CA PRO A 67 -16.68 30.14 -21.69
C PRO A 67 -16.75 28.60 -21.77
N GLY A 68 -16.19 28.02 -22.84
CA GLY A 68 -16.06 26.57 -22.99
C GLY A 68 -15.15 25.90 -21.96
N ARG A 69 -14.08 26.57 -21.48
CA ARG A 69 -13.21 26.04 -20.42
C ARG A 69 -13.95 25.98 -19.08
N THR A 70 -14.65 27.04 -18.72
CA THR A 70 -15.42 27.10 -17.47
C THR A 70 -16.53 26.04 -17.45
N LEU A 71 -17.26 25.87 -18.56
CA LEU A 71 -18.26 24.80 -18.66
C LEU A 71 -17.63 23.41 -18.56
N ASN A 72 -16.51 23.17 -19.26
CA ASN A 72 -15.82 21.89 -19.19
C ASN A 72 -15.33 21.56 -17.76
N GLU A 73 -14.83 22.55 -17.01
CA GLU A 73 -14.43 22.39 -15.61
C GLU A 73 -15.63 22.07 -14.70
N VAL A 74 -16.77 22.74 -14.91
CA VAL A 74 -18.01 22.46 -14.17
C VAL A 74 -18.52 21.05 -14.47
N TYR A 75 -18.63 20.66 -15.75
CA TYR A 75 -19.07 19.32 -16.13
C TYR A 75 -18.11 18.23 -15.62
N SER A 76 -16.81 18.47 -15.69
CA SER A 76 -15.81 17.55 -15.15
C SER A 76 -15.93 17.41 -13.62
N SER A 77 -16.18 18.51 -12.92
CA SER A 77 -16.34 18.52 -11.46
C SER A 77 -17.62 17.80 -11.03
N VAL A 78 -18.73 18.04 -11.73
CA VAL A 78 -20.01 17.35 -11.49
C VAL A 78 -19.89 15.86 -11.81
N GLY A 79 -19.24 15.50 -12.92
CA GLY A 79 -18.96 14.11 -13.29
C GLY A 79 -18.16 13.38 -12.21
N LYS A 80 -17.07 13.98 -11.74
CA LYS A 80 -16.26 13.43 -10.63
C LYS A 80 -17.05 13.28 -9.34
N ALA A 81 -17.91 14.24 -9.00
CA ALA A 81 -18.75 14.16 -7.79
C ALA A 81 -19.78 13.03 -7.89
N LEU A 82 -20.46 12.90 -9.03
CA LEU A 82 -21.42 11.83 -9.29
C LEU A 82 -20.75 10.47 -9.30
N GLU A 83 -19.60 10.32 -9.98
CA GLU A 83 -18.80 9.10 -9.97
C GLU A 83 -18.39 8.72 -8.54
N THR A 84 -17.95 9.70 -7.74
CA THR A 84 -17.57 9.47 -6.35
C THR A 84 -18.75 9.01 -5.50
N HIS A 85 -19.95 9.56 -5.70
CA HIS A 85 -21.16 9.13 -5.01
C HIS A 85 -21.65 7.75 -5.46
N ALA A 86 -21.63 7.48 -6.77
CA ALA A 86 -21.96 6.17 -7.33
C ALA A 86 -20.99 5.10 -6.80
N ASN A 87 -19.68 5.37 -6.79
CA ASN A 87 -18.66 4.48 -6.24
C ASN A 87 -18.85 4.27 -4.73
N ARG A 88 -19.17 5.32 -3.95
CA ARG A 88 -19.48 5.17 -2.51
C ARG A 88 -20.74 4.34 -2.28
N ALA A 89 -21.79 4.55 -3.09
CA ALA A 89 -23.02 3.77 -3.00
C ALA A 89 -22.75 2.30 -3.38
N ALA A 90 -22.02 2.07 -4.47
CA ALA A 90 -21.58 0.74 -4.89
C ALA A 90 -20.79 0.04 -3.79
N HIS A 91 -19.78 0.68 -3.20
CA HIS A 91 -19.03 0.14 -2.07
C HIS A 91 -19.91 -0.16 -0.86
N ARG A 92 -20.83 0.75 -0.49
CA ARG A 92 -21.80 0.51 0.60
C ARG A 92 -22.70 -0.69 0.33
N TRP A 93 -22.96 -0.97 -0.95
CA TRP A 93 -23.82 -2.08 -1.38
C TRP A 93 -23.01 -3.35 -1.63
N GLY A 94 -21.70 -3.36 -1.33
CA GLY A 94 -20.83 -4.49 -1.57
C GLY A 94 -20.60 -4.79 -3.06
N LEU A 95 -20.71 -3.75 -3.90
CA LEU A 95 -20.49 -3.80 -5.34
C LEU A 95 -19.08 -3.28 -5.62
N GLY A 96 -18.18 -4.20 -5.95
CA GLY A 96 -16.80 -3.90 -6.30
C GLY A 96 -15.85 -5.02 -5.86
N PRO A 97 -14.64 -5.11 -6.46
CA PRO A 97 -13.70 -6.19 -6.16
C PRO A 97 -13.30 -6.22 -4.68
N SER A 98 -12.95 -5.07 -4.10
CA SER A 98 -12.53 -4.97 -2.69
C SER A 98 -13.63 -5.41 -1.73
N SER A 99 -14.88 -5.03 -1.98
CA SER A 99 -16.01 -5.45 -1.13
C SER A 99 -16.29 -6.95 -1.24
N VAL A 100 -16.15 -7.54 -2.43
CA VAL A 100 -16.25 -9.00 -2.60
C VAL A 100 -15.09 -9.71 -1.90
N ALA A 101 -13.89 -9.15 -1.97
CA ALA A 101 -12.73 -9.70 -1.28
C ALA A 101 -12.90 -9.70 0.24
N GLU A 102 -13.38 -8.59 0.82
CA GLU A 102 -13.70 -8.53 2.24
C GLU A 102 -14.83 -9.50 2.63
N ASN A 103 -15.85 -9.69 1.78
CA ASN A 103 -16.86 -10.72 2.00
C ASN A 103 -16.29 -12.14 1.98
N ILE A 104 -15.26 -12.40 1.16
CA ILE A 104 -14.54 -13.67 1.17
C ILE A 104 -13.74 -13.81 2.47
N LYS A 105 -12.94 -12.80 2.85
CA LYS A 105 -12.16 -12.81 4.10
C LYS A 105 -13.04 -13.04 5.33
N THR A 106 -14.14 -12.30 5.45
CA THR A 106 -15.09 -12.42 6.57
C THR A 106 -15.83 -13.74 6.60
N SER A 107 -15.94 -14.46 5.46
CA SER A 107 -16.57 -15.79 5.45
C SER A 107 -15.75 -16.88 6.15
N PHE A 108 -14.47 -16.63 6.39
CA PHE A 108 -13.60 -17.49 7.20
C PHE A 108 -13.71 -17.23 8.70
N GLY A 109 -14.54 -16.27 9.12
CA GLY A 109 -14.72 -15.92 10.52
C GLY A 109 -13.50 -15.21 11.12
N GLU A 110 -13.50 -15.18 12.45
CA GLU A 110 -12.37 -14.67 13.23
C GLU A 110 -11.16 -15.60 13.11
N GLN A 111 -10.02 -15.13 13.61
CA GLN A 111 -8.74 -15.74 13.30
C GLN A 111 -8.55 -17.18 13.79
N GLU A 112 -9.22 -17.59 14.88
CA GLU A 112 -9.21 -18.96 15.38
C GLU A 112 -10.07 -19.90 14.52
N GLU A 113 -11.24 -19.42 14.08
CA GLU A 113 -12.17 -20.18 13.22
C GLU A 113 -11.60 -20.38 11.81
N ARG A 114 -10.82 -19.41 11.34
CA ARG A 114 -10.18 -19.40 10.03
C ARG A 114 -9.38 -20.66 9.73
N CYS A 115 -8.59 -21.16 10.70
CA CYS A 115 -7.78 -22.37 10.48
C CYS A 115 -8.65 -23.62 10.26
N ALA A 116 -9.76 -23.74 11.01
CA ALA A 116 -10.70 -24.85 10.88
C ALA A 116 -11.47 -24.77 9.55
N GLU A 117 -11.91 -23.57 9.17
CA GLU A 117 -12.65 -23.36 7.92
C GLU A 117 -11.77 -23.60 6.69
N LEU A 118 -10.51 -23.18 6.70
CA LEU A 118 -9.56 -23.48 5.63
C LEU A 118 -9.30 -24.99 5.50
N ALA A 119 -9.15 -25.71 6.61
CA ALA A 119 -9.05 -27.16 6.58
C ALA A 119 -10.30 -27.82 5.98
N ARG A 120 -11.49 -27.23 6.19
CA ARG A 120 -12.75 -27.69 5.61
C ARG A 120 -12.82 -27.48 4.10
N LEU A 121 -12.27 -26.37 3.58
CA LEU A 121 -12.26 -26.06 2.15
C LEU A 121 -11.61 -27.14 1.27
N LYS A 122 -10.65 -27.89 1.80
CA LYS A 122 -10.02 -29.00 1.08
C LYS A 122 -11.02 -30.12 0.73
N ASN A 123 -12.05 -30.29 1.55
CA ASN A 123 -13.06 -31.34 1.39
C ASN A 123 -14.33 -30.83 0.71
N GLU A 124 -14.81 -29.65 1.11
CA GLU A 124 -16.06 -29.09 0.61
C GLU A 124 -15.96 -27.57 0.50
N VAL A 125 -16.26 -27.02 -0.67
CA VAL A 125 -16.30 -25.57 -0.88
C VAL A 125 -17.72 -25.05 -0.58
N PRO A 126 -17.90 -24.13 0.38
CA PRO A 126 -19.20 -23.54 0.64
C PRO A 126 -19.76 -22.84 -0.62
N PRO A 127 -21.01 -23.08 -1.03
CA PRO A 127 -21.58 -22.48 -2.25
C PRO A 127 -21.58 -20.94 -2.24
N LYS A 128 -21.67 -20.34 -1.04
CA LYS A 128 -21.58 -18.88 -0.88
C LYS A 128 -20.18 -18.36 -1.21
N LEU A 129 -19.14 -19.07 -0.76
CA LEU A 129 -17.75 -18.72 -1.04
C LEU A 129 -17.43 -18.90 -2.53
N GLU A 130 -17.86 -20.00 -3.13
CA GLU A 130 -17.72 -20.24 -4.57
C GLU A 130 -18.37 -19.14 -5.42
N ARG A 131 -19.58 -18.70 -5.05
CA ARG A 131 -20.26 -17.57 -5.71
C ARG A 131 -19.48 -16.26 -5.57
N SER A 132 -18.94 -15.97 -4.39
CA SER A 132 -18.13 -14.76 -4.17
C SER A 132 -16.81 -14.80 -4.93
N ALA A 133 -16.10 -15.94 -4.92
CA ALA A 133 -14.88 -16.13 -5.68
C ALA A 133 -15.14 -16.00 -7.19
N SER A 134 -16.20 -16.65 -7.70
CA SER A 134 -16.62 -16.50 -9.11
C SER A 134 -17.00 -15.06 -9.46
N LYS A 135 -17.64 -14.33 -8.53
CA LYS A 135 -17.94 -12.91 -8.73
C LYS A 135 -16.68 -12.06 -8.78
N LEU A 136 -15.68 -12.35 -7.94
CA LEU A 136 -14.39 -11.66 -7.98
C LEU A 136 -13.65 -11.91 -9.30
N MET A 137 -13.63 -13.16 -9.77
CA MET A 137 -13.02 -13.50 -11.06
C MET A 137 -13.74 -12.89 -12.27
N LYS A 138 -15.02 -12.54 -12.16
CA LYS A 138 -15.68 -11.75 -13.21
C LYS A 138 -15.13 -10.33 -13.31
N TYR A 139 -14.65 -9.76 -12.20
CA TYR A 139 -14.07 -8.42 -12.20
C TYR A 139 -12.69 -8.34 -12.88
N THR A 140 -12.04 -9.48 -13.12
CA THR A 140 -10.75 -9.54 -13.82
C THR A 140 -10.90 -9.57 -15.34
N LEU A 141 -12.12 -9.78 -15.86
CA LEU A 141 -12.38 -9.90 -17.30
C LEU A 141 -12.27 -8.55 -18.02
N SER A 142 -11.91 -8.60 -19.30
CA SER A 142 -11.74 -7.42 -20.16
C SER A 142 -13.00 -6.55 -20.33
N THR A 143 -14.18 -7.09 -19.98
CA THR A 143 -15.44 -6.34 -19.95
C THR A 143 -15.47 -5.24 -18.88
N GLU A 144 -14.60 -5.30 -17.88
CA GLU A 144 -14.53 -4.37 -16.76
C GLU A 144 -13.44 -3.32 -16.97
N SER A 145 -13.62 -2.11 -16.41
CA SER A 145 -12.65 -1.02 -16.51
C SER A 145 -11.24 -1.44 -16.07
N ALA A 146 -10.18 -0.89 -16.67
CA ALA A 146 -8.79 -1.20 -16.28
C ALA A 146 -8.54 -0.98 -14.78
N LYS A 147 -9.12 0.08 -14.21
CA LYS A 147 -9.08 0.36 -12.76
C LYS A 147 -9.76 -0.72 -11.94
N THR A 148 -10.94 -1.19 -12.37
CA THR A 148 -11.66 -2.30 -11.72
C THR A 148 -10.86 -3.60 -11.80
N GLN A 149 -10.27 -3.91 -12.95
CA GLN A 149 -9.42 -5.09 -13.13
C GLN A 149 -8.21 -5.04 -12.20
N ILE A 150 -7.50 -3.91 -12.10
CA ILE A 150 -6.37 -3.76 -11.17
C ILE A 150 -6.80 -4.03 -9.73
N GLN A 151 -7.94 -3.49 -9.29
CA GLN A 151 -8.46 -3.76 -7.95
C GLN A 151 -8.81 -5.25 -7.76
N ALA A 152 -9.33 -5.91 -8.79
CA ALA A 152 -9.61 -7.34 -8.76
C ALA A 152 -8.33 -8.18 -8.73
N PHE A 153 -7.31 -7.84 -9.51
CA PHE A 153 -6.01 -8.50 -9.49
C PHE A 153 -5.36 -8.41 -8.12
N LYS A 154 -5.33 -7.22 -7.51
CA LYS A 154 -4.85 -7.01 -6.13
C LYS A 154 -5.59 -7.91 -5.14
N ALA A 155 -6.92 -7.92 -5.20
CA ALA A 155 -7.75 -8.75 -4.33
C ALA A 155 -7.51 -10.26 -4.53
N VAL A 156 -7.31 -10.71 -5.77
CA VAL A 156 -6.96 -12.11 -6.08
C VAL A 156 -5.59 -12.46 -5.50
N VAL A 157 -4.59 -11.61 -5.69
CA VAL A 157 -3.24 -11.78 -5.11
C VAL A 157 -3.33 -11.86 -3.59
N ASP A 158 -3.94 -10.87 -2.94
CA ASP A 158 -4.15 -10.83 -1.49
C ASP A 158 -4.75 -12.15 -0.98
N LEU A 159 -5.90 -12.55 -1.54
CA LEU A 159 -6.63 -13.73 -1.10
C LEU A 159 -5.88 -15.04 -1.39
N ALA A 160 -5.24 -15.17 -2.55
CA ALA A 160 -4.49 -16.37 -2.91
C ALA A 160 -3.22 -16.54 -2.04
N THR A 161 -2.62 -15.43 -1.61
CA THR A 161 -1.45 -15.47 -0.72
C THR A 161 -1.81 -15.63 0.76
N LEU A 162 -2.95 -15.08 1.18
CA LEU A 162 -3.45 -15.23 2.55
C LEU A 162 -4.09 -16.61 2.78
N PHE A 163 -4.73 -17.15 1.74
CA PHE A 163 -5.44 -18.43 1.77
C PHE A 163 -5.03 -19.27 0.54
N PRO A 164 -3.92 -20.02 0.59
CA PRO A 164 -3.40 -20.77 -0.56
C PRO A 164 -4.44 -21.66 -1.24
N ASP A 165 -5.34 -22.28 -0.47
CA ASP A 165 -6.42 -23.14 -0.98
C ASP A 165 -7.44 -22.39 -1.86
N LEU A 166 -7.62 -21.07 -1.70
CA LEU A 166 -8.52 -20.27 -2.54
C LEU A 166 -8.04 -20.18 -4.00
N ARG A 167 -6.74 -20.38 -4.24
CA ARG A 167 -6.17 -20.40 -5.58
C ARG A 167 -6.89 -21.38 -6.50
N LEU A 168 -7.11 -22.60 -6.00
CA LEU A 168 -7.83 -23.65 -6.74
C LEU A 168 -9.28 -23.25 -7.00
N LEU A 169 -9.90 -22.53 -6.06
CA LEU A 169 -11.26 -22.05 -6.22
C LEU A 169 -11.38 -20.98 -7.32
N PHE A 170 -10.41 -20.06 -7.40
CA PHE A 170 -10.35 -19.06 -8.48
C PHE A 170 -10.19 -19.72 -9.84
N LEU A 171 -9.29 -20.71 -9.95
CA LEU A 171 -9.07 -21.48 -11.19
C LEU A 171 -10.30 -22.30 -11.61
N ARG A 172 -11.10 -22.79 -10.66
CA ARG A 172 -12.34 -23.54 -10.92
C ARG A 172 -13.54 -22.66 -11.31
N SER A 173 -13.42 -21.35 -11.17
CA SER A 173 -14.50 -20.42 -11.48
C SER A 173 -14.96 -20.56 -12.94
N THR A 174 -16.24 -20.30 -13.19
CA THR A 174 -16.84 -20.56 -14.51
C THR A 174 -16.16 -19.81 -15.66
N CYS A 175 -15.57 -18.63 -15.40
CA CYS A 175 -14.87 -17.86 -16.42
C CYS A 175 -13.43 -18.31 -16.65
N MET A 176 -12.82 -19.07 -15.74
CA MET A 176 -11.43 -19.54 -15.86
C MET A 176 -11.31 -20.99 -16.34
N ARG A 177 -12.42 -21.74 -16.37
CA ARG A 177 -12.42 -23.20 -16.64
C ARG A 177 -11.80 -23.59 -17.98
N GLU A 178 -11.87 -22.72 -18.98
CA GLU A 178 -11.37 -22.97 -20.34
C GLU A 178 -9.92 -22.47 -20.55
N VAL A 179 -9.37 -21.76 -19.57
CA VAL A 179 -8.02 -21.18 -19.66
C VAL A 179 -7.00 -22.26 -19.31
N LEU A 180 -6.07 -22.51 -20.22
CA LEU A 180 -4.91 -23.37 -19.96
C LEU A 180 -4.15 -22.80 -18.76
N GLY A 181 -3.82 -23.64 -17.77
CA GLY A 181 -3.39 -23.17 -16.45
C GLY A 181 -2.02 -22.47 -16.39
N SER A 182 -1.41 -22.11 -17.53
CA SER A 182 -0.13 -21.39 -17.53
C SER A 182 -0.34 -19.91 -17.20
N LYS A 183 0.72 -19.26 -16.71
CA LYS A 183 0.71 -17.83 -16.40
C LYS A 183 0.34 -16.99 -17.63
N ASP A 184 0.98 -17.26 -18.77
CA ASP A 184 0.81 -16.46 -19.98
C ASP A 184 -0.62 -16.61 -20.53
N ASP A 185 -1.18 -17.82 -20.50
CA ASP A 185 -2.57 -18.08 -20.90
C ASP A 185 -3.57 -17.30 -20.02
N ILE A 186 -3.35 -17.27 -18.69
CA ILE A 186 -4.18 -16.51 -17.75
C ILE A 186 -4.06 -15.00 -18.00
N SER A 187 -2.83 -14.48 -18.15
CA SER A 187 -2.60 -13.07 -18.44
C SER A 187 -3.25 -12.67 -19.77
N ASP A 188 -3.10 -13.48 -20.82
CA ASP A 188 -3.66 -13.24 -22.14
C ASP A 188 -5.18 -13.26 -22.13
N PHE A 189 -5.78 -14.17 -21.35
CA PHE A 189 -7.24 -14.23 -21.17
C PHE A 189 -7.82 -12.95 -20.54
N TRP A 190 -7.07 -12.25 -19.68
CA TRP A 190 -7.52 -11.00 -19.05
C TRP A 190 -7.21 -9.74 -19.87
N LYS A 191 -6.40 -9.84 -20.94
CA LYS A 191 -6.05 -8.70 -21.80
C LYS A 191 -7.29 -8.10 -22.47
N ARG A 192 -7.31 -6.77 -22.52
CA ARG A 192 -8.34 -5.99 -23.17
C ARG A 192 -8.00 -5.87 -24.66
N PRO A 193 -8.93 -6.17 -25.57
CA PRO A 193 -8.68 -5.99 -26.99
C PRO A 193 -8.59 -4.48 -27.30
N ASN A 194 -7.56 -4.07 -28.02
CA ASN A 194 -7.33 -2.71 -28.50
C ASN A 194 -6.95 -1.64 -27.45
N ASP A 195 -6.67 -2.03 -26.21
CA ASP A 195 -6.12 -1.12 -25.20
C ASP A 195 -4.62 -1.40 -25.01
N ASP A 196 -3.79 -0.36 -25.08
CA ASP A 196 -2.40 -0.44 -24.62
C ASP A 196 -2.40 -0.47 -23.09
N PRO A 197 -2.00 -1.59 -22.45
CA PRO A 197 -2.06 -1.71 -21.01
C PRO A 197 -1.03 -0.78 -20.37
N THR A 198 -1.43 -0.12 -19.27
CA THR A 198 -0.47 0.63 -18.45
C THR A 198 0.54 -0.31 -17.79
N GLU A 199 1.70 0.21 -17.37
CA GLU A 199 2.71 -0.57 -16.65
C GLU A 199 2.13 -1.18 -15.37
N ASP A 200 1.36 -0.39 -14.61
CA ASP A 200 0.62 -0.84 -13.42
C ASP A 200 -0.34 -1.99 -13.72
N TRP A 201 -1.15 -1.86 -14.78
CA TRP A 201 -2.08 -2.92 -15.16
C TRP A 201 -1.32 -4.21 -15.50
N THR A 202 -0.25 -4.08 -16.28
CA THR A 202 0.58 -5.21 -16.73
C THR A 202 1.23 -5.91 -15.54
N PHE A 203 1.74 -5.14 -14.58
CA PHE A 203 2.33 -5.67 -13.36
C PHE A 203 1.32 -6.45 -12.52
N TRP A 204 0.17 -5.85 -12.19
CA TRP A 204 -0.82 -6.50 -11.34
C TRP A 204 -1.47 -7.70 -12.02
N CYS A 205 -1.72 -7.63 -13.33
CA CYS A 205 -2.19 -8.75 -14.13
C CYS A 205 -1.21 -9.93 -14.05
N ASN A 206 0.08 -9.67 -14.31
CA ASN A 206 1.09 -10.72 -14.26
C ASN A 206 1.35 -11.27 -12.86
N LEU A 207 1.29 -10.43 -11.82
CA LEU A 207 1.42 -10.89 -10.43
C LEU A 207 0.23 -11.78 -10.03
N ALA A 208 -0.99 -11.40 -10.42
CA ALA A 208 -2.20 -12.22 -10.20
C ALA A 208 -2.19 -13.51 -11.01
N ALA A 209 -1.76 -13.48 -12.27
CA ALA A 209 -1.61 -14.69 -13.07
C ALA A 209 -0.56 -15.63 -12.48
N THR A 210 0.56 -15.08 -12.00
CA THR A 210 1.61 -15.85 -11.32
C THR A 210 1.09 -16.45 -10.01
N SER A 211 0.32 -15.71 -9.20
CA SER A 211 -0.23 -16.23 -7.94
C SER A 211 -1.21 -17.39 -8.14
N LEU A 212 -1.84 -17.48 -9.31
CA LEU A 212 -2.70 -18.60 -9.69
C LEU A 212 -1.92 -19.77 -10.31
N ALA A 213 -1.02 -19.49 -11.25
CA ALA A 213 -0.33 -20.51 -12.06
C ALA A 213 0.92 -21.11 -11.41
N ASP A 214 1.64 -20.38 -10.54
CA ASP A 214 2.89 -20.86 -9.95
C ASP A 214 2.64 -22.09 -9.07
N THR A 215 3.34 -23.19 -9.33
CA THR A 215 3.24 -24.42 -8.53
C THR A 215 4.30 -24.47 -7.44
N SER A 216 5.42 -23.76 -7.60
CA SER A 216 6.59 -23.89 -6.72
C SER A 216 6.36 -23.35 -5.31
N LEU A 217 5.80 -22.14 -5.17
CA LEU A 217 5.50 -21.58 -3.85
C LEU A 217 4.34 -22.29 -3.16
N PRO A 218 3.24 -22.64 -3.87
CA PRO A 218 2.18 -23.42 -3.26
C PRO A 218 2.62 -24.80 -2.81
N GLU A 219 3.58 -25.46 -3.48
CA GLU A 219 4.16 -26.71 -2.98
C GLU A 219 4.79 -26.55 -1.58
N ILE A 220 5.44 -25.40 -1.31
CA ILE A 220 5.95 -25.08 0.03
C ILE A 220 4.79 -24.96 1.02
N MET A 221 3.72 -24.25 0.66
CA MET A 221 2.56 -24.02 1.53
C MET A 221 1.71 -25.28 1.75
N ASP A 222 1.55 -26.11 0.72
CA ASP A 222 0.70 -27.31 0.73
C ASP A 222 1.38 -28.49 1.42
N SER A 223 2.71 -28.45 1.58
CA SER A 223 3.49 -29.48 2.28
C SER A 223 3.18 -29.60 3.77
N VAL A 224 2.54 -28.60 4.36
CA VAL A 224 2.30 -28.51 5.81
C VAL A 224 0.85 -28.12 6.09
N PRO A 225 0.17 -28.73 7.09
CA PRO A 225 -1.15 -28.30 7.51
C PRO A 225 -1.17 -26.82 7.94
N ILE A 226 -2.26 -26.11 7.64
CA ILE A 226 -2.39 -24.66 7.92
C ILE A 226 -2.02 -24.27 9.37
N PRO A 227 -2.50 -24.98 10.42
CA PRO A 227 -2.12 -24.65 11.80
C PRO A 227 -0.61 -24.73 12.09
N GLN A 228 0.15 -25.44 11.25
CA GLN A 228 1.58 -25.64 11.38
C GLN A 228 2.41 -24.69 10.50
N LEU A 229 1.79 -23.89 9.62
CA LEU A 229 2.52 -22.92 8.78
C LEU A 229 3.30 -21.89 9.61
N ALA A 230 2.75 -21.50 10.76
CA ALA A 230 3.36 -20.59 11.72
C ALA A 230 4.38 -21.26 12.66
N ASN A 231 4.56 -22.58 12.59
CA ASN A 231 5.52 -23.26 13.45
C ASN A 231 6.94 -22.98 12.98
N CYS A 232 7.76 -22.44 13.88
CA CYS A 232 9.20 -22.27 13.65
C CYS A 232 10.01 -23.56 13.86
N LEU A 233 9.37 -24.65 14.29
CA LEU A 233 10.04 -25.94 14.44
C LEU A 233 10.28 -26.55 13.06
N MET A 234 11.44 -27.18 12.92
CA MET A 234 11.87 -27.82 11.67
C MET A 234 10.90 -28.91 11.27
N ASP A 235 10.61 -28.98 9.96
CA ASP A 235 10.02 -30.17 9.35
C ASP A 235 11.11 -31.25 9.11
N ASP A 236 10.72 -32.37 8.49
CA ASP A 236 11.62 -33.47 8.14
C ASP A 236 12.81 -33.03 7.24
N GLY A 237 12.71 -31.85 6.61
CA GLY A 237 13.74 -31.25 5.76
C GLY A 237 14.67 -30.28 6.49
N GLY A 238 14.47 -30.04 7.78
CA GLY A 238 15.33 -29.16 8.56
C GLY A 238 15.17 -27.68 8.21
N LEU A 239 14.03 -27.25 7.66
CA LEU A 239 13.69 -25.82 7.51
C LEU A 239 12.20 -25.61 7.74
N SER A 240 11.83 -24.62 8.54
CA SER A 240 10.43 -24.20 8.66
C SER A 240 9.90 -23.65 7.32
N VAL A 241 8.57 -23.59 7.16
CA VAL A 241 7.93 -23.01 5.97
C VAL A 241 8.39 -21.57 5.72
N ILE A 242 8.52 -20.79 6.80
CA ILE A 242 9.01 -19.41 6.76
C ILE A 242 10.44 -19.36 6.20
N GLU A 243 11.32 -20.24 6.66
CA GLU A 243 12.70 -20.29 6.16
C GLU A 243 12.77 -20.75 4.71
N ARG A 244 11.94 -21.72 4.30
CA ARG A 244 11.83 -22.12 2.90
C ARG A 244 11.38 -20.97 2.00
N LEU A 245 10.41 -20.16 2.43
CA LEU A 245 9.96 -18.97 1.71
C LEU A 245 11.04 -17.88 1.65
N LEU A 246 11.81 -17.69 2.74
CA LEU A 246 12.94 -16.75 2.74
C LEU A 246 14.04 -17.18 1.77
N VAL A 247 14.34 -18.49 1.69
CA VAL A 247 15.29 -19.04 0.72
C VAL A 247 14.76 -18.89 -0.71
N ALA A 248 13.48 -19.17 -0.94
CA ALA A 248 12.85 -19.01 -2.26
C ALA A 248 12.88 -17.54 -2.73
N HIS A 249 12.65 -16.59 -1.81
CA HIS A 249 12.78 -15.16 -2.09
C HIS A 249 14.19 -14.78 -2.58
N ASP A 250 15.23 -15.36 -1.99
CA ASP A 250 16.63 -15.02 -2.29
C ASP A 250 17.19 -15.71 -3.54
N CYS A 251 16.40 -16.57 -4.17
CA CYS A 251 16.83 -17.27 -5.35
C CYS A 251 16.95 -16.30 -6.54
N GLU A 252 18.20 -16.07 -7.00
CA GLU A 252 18.52 -15.14 -8.08
C GLU A 252 17.88 -15.51 -9.42
N THR A 253 17.68 -16.80 -9.66
CA THR A 253 17.13 -17.33 -10.92
C THR A 253 15.63 -17.14 -11.06
N VAL A 254 14.95 -16.73 -9.99
CA VAL A 254 13.51 -16.59 -9.95
C VAL A 254 13.12 -15.19 -10.42
N SER A 255 12.07 -15.11 -11.26
CA SER A 255 11.52 -13.83 -11.70
C SER A 255 11.09 -12.93 -10.52
N SER A 256 10.84 -11.64 -10.76
CA SER A 256 10.45 -10.70 -9.69
C SER A 256 9.10 -11.05 -9.03
N PHE A 257 8.17 -11.68 -9.75
CA PHE A 257 6.83 -11.95 -9.24
C PHE A 257 6.80 -12.99 -8.11
N PRO A 258 7.44 -14.17 -8.20
CA PRO A 258 7.51 -15.08 -7.06
C PRO A 258 8.18 -14.48 -5.82
N ARG A 259 9.14 -13.57 -5.96
CA ARG A 259 9.71 -12.85 -4.80
C ARG A 259 8.65 -12.01 -4.09
N ALA A 260 7.86 -11.24 -4.85
CA ALA A 260 6.73 -10.49 -4.29
C ALA A 260 5.69 -11.42 -3.63
N LEU A 261 5.40 -12.58 -4.25
CA LEU A 261 4.51 -13.58 -3.65
C LEU A 261 5.08 -14.19 -2.36
N CYS A 262 6.40 -14.43 -2.26
CA CYS A 262 7.03 -14.89 -1.03
C CYS A 262 6.79 -13.90 0.12
N VAL A 263 6.97 -12.59 -0.14
CA VAL A 263 6.70 -11.54 0.85
C VAL A 263 5.25 -11.59 1.32
N ARG A 264 4.29 -11.78 0.40
CA ARG A 264 2.87 -11.86 0.73
C ARG A 264 2.48 -13.14 1.47
N TYR A 265 3.03 -14.29 1.10
CA TYR A 265 2.84 -15.54 1.85
C TYR A 265 3.39 -15.42 3.27
N LEU A 266 4.58 -14.83 3.41
CA LEU A 266 5.16 -14.54 4.72
C LEU A 266 4.22 -13.63 5.53
N THR A 267 3.69 -12.56 4.94
CA THR A 267 2.69 -11.70 5.61
C THR A 267 1.50 -12.51 6.11
N GLY A 268 0.91 -13.37 5.27
CA GLY A 268 -0.23 -14.21 5.67
C GLY A 268 0.07 -15.17 6.82
N ILE A 269 1.28 -15.77 6.84
CA ILE A 269 1.73 -16.62 7.94
C ILE A 269 1.93 -15.80 9.23
N LEU A 270 2.56 -14.63 9.12
CA LEU A 270 2.84 -13.75 10.26
C LEU A 270 1.59 -13.09 10.83
N GLU A 271 0.51 -12.99 10.06
CA GLU A 271 -0.77 -12.56 10.59
C GLU A 271 -1.28 -13.56 11.64
N MET A 272 -1.02 -14.87 11.50
CA MET A 272 -1.57 -15.91 12.38
C MET A 272 -1.24 -15.67 13.86
N PRO A 273 -2.21 -15.80 14.80
CA PRO A 273 -1.99 -15.45 16.21
C PRO A 273 -0.90 -16.29 16.85
N GLY A 274 -0.82 -17.56 16.48
CA GLY A 274 0.11 -18.53 17.06
C GLY A 274 1.58 -18.15 16.87
N PHE A 275 1.93 -17.47 15.77
CA PHE A 275 3.32 -17.14 15.46
C PHE A 275 3.93 -16.23 16.55
N TRP A 276 3.28 -15.11 16.83
CA TRP A 276 3.75 -14.12 17.81
C TRP A 276 3.39 -14.47 19.26
N MET A 277 2.81 -15.64 19.55
CA MET A 277 2.54 -16.05 20.94
C MET A 277 3.71 -16.82 21.55
N ASN A 278 4.60 -17.37 20.72
CA ASN A 278 5.73 -18.18 21.16
C ASN A 278 7.00 -17.31 21.34
N ALA A 279 7.60 -17.36 22.53
CA ALA A 279 8.81 -16.59 22.87
C ALA A 279 10.08 -17.47 22.99
N GLY A 280 10.10 -18.64 22.34
CA GLY A 280 11.24 -19.55 22.39
C GLY A 280 12.45 -19.08 21.59
N ALA A 281 13.64 -19.58 21.90
CA ALA A 281 14.90 -19.21 21.21
C ALA A 281 14.81 -19.37 19.68
N VAL A 282 14.21 -20.48 19.21
CA VAL A 282 13.98 -20.74 17.77
C VAL A 282 13.14 -19.64 17.11
N HIS A 283 12.12 -19.13 17.80
CA HIS A 283 11.30 -18.03 17.29
C HIS A 283 12.09 -16.72 17.23
N GLY A 284 13.01 -16.50 18.19
CA GLY A 284 13.93 -15.37 18.17
C GLY A 284 14.85 -15.38 16.94
N ASP A 285 15.35 -16.55 16.54
CA ASP A 285 16.19 -16.69 15.35
C ASP A 285 15.39 -16.48 14.06
N VAL A 286 14.16 -17.01 13.97
CA VAL A 286 13.28 -16.75 12.81
C VAL A 286 12.92 -15.27 12.72
N ALA A 287 12.59 -14.62 13.83
CA ALA A 287 12.32 -13.18 13.86
C ALA A 287 13.54 -12.36 13.43
N LYS A 288 14.76 -12.79 13.76
CA LYS A 288 15.99 -12.15 13.25
C LYS A 288 16.07 -12.25 11.74
N LYS A 289 15.83 -13.44 11.18
CA LYS A 289 15.85 -13.65 9.72
C LYS A 289 14.79 -12.78 9.02
N LEU A 290 13.59 -12.67 9.58
CA LEU A 290 12.53 -11.80 9.08
C LEU A 290 12.91 -10.31 9.13
N CYS A 291 13.48 -9.85 10.25
CA CYS A 291 13.96 -8.46 10.36
C CYS A 291 15.08 -8.15 9.37
N LEU A 292 16.05 -9.06 9.23
CA LEU A 292 17.12 -8.93 8.23
C LEU A 292 16.55 -8.86 6.82
N LYS A 293 15.57 -9.72 6.50
CA LYS A 293 14.90 -9.70 5.19
C LYS A 293 14.19 -8.38 4.94
N LEU A 294 13.46 -7.86 5.93
CA LEU A 294 12.79 -6.58 5.84
C LEU A 294 13.79 -5.44 5.60
N VAL A 295 14.90 -5.39 6.35
CA VAL A 295 15.97 -4.41 6.13
C VAL A 295 16.52 -4.47 4.71
N GLN A 296 16.78 -5.67 4.19
CA GLN A 296 17.27 -5.87 2.82
C GLN A 296 16.27 -5.32 1.80
N ILE A 297 15.00 -5.74 1.89
CA ILE A 297 13.94 -5.25 0.99
C ILE A 297 13.82 -3.72 1.03
N LEU A 298 13.82 -3.12 2.22
CA LEU A 298 13.72 -1.66 2.37
C LEU A 298 14.94 -0.92 1.81
N THR A 299 16.13 -1.53 1.90
CA THR A 299 17.36 -0.98 1.34
C THR A 299 17.35 -1.09 -0.19
N ASP A 300 16.87 -2.22 -0.74
CA ASP A 300 16.80 -2.47 -2.17
C ASP A 300 15.77 -1.58 -2.88
N ILE A 301 14.67 -1.21 -2.21
CA ILE A 301 13.71 -0.22 -2.71
C ILE A 301 14.37 1.17 -2.84
N ASP A 302 15.40 1.43 -2.05
CA ASP A 302 16.14 2.70 -1.98
C ASP A 302 15.21 3.92 -1.97
N LEU A 303 14.37 3.97 -0.92
CA LEU A 303 13.38 5.03 -0.76
C LEU A 303 14.02 6.42 -0.81
N ASP A 304 15.30 6.59 -0.48
CA ASP A 304 15.97 7.89 -0.42
C ASP A 304 16.50 8.40 -1.78
N VAL A 305 16.74 7.53 -2.77
CA VAL A 305 17.27 7.93 -4.09
C VAL A 305 16.20 8.31 -5.11
N MET A 306 14.93 7.93 -4.89
CA MET A 306 13.84 8.30 -5.80
C MET A 306 13.76 9.84 -6.00
N PRO A 307 13.51 10.38 -7.20
CA PRO A 307 13.39 11.83 -7.36
C PRO A 307 12.14 12.33 -6.63
N SER A 308 12.25 13.39 -5.82
CA SER A 308 11.10 13.94 -5.07
C SER A 308 9.94 14.39 -5.96
N ASP A 309 10.23 14.68 -7.23
CA ASP A 309 9.30 15.25 -8.20
C ASP A 309 8.91 14.25 -9.31
N ALA A 310 9.43 13.02 -9.28
CA ALA A 310 9.05 12.02 -10.28
C ALA A 310 7.60 11.59 -10.04
N PRO A 311 6.74 11.61 -11.08
CA PRO A 311 5.40 11.03 -10.98
C PRO A 311 5.51 9.58 -10.51
N LEU A 312 4.65 9.16 -9.58
CA LEU A 312 4.61 7.76 -9.10
C LEU A 312 4.52 6.76 -10.27
N GLU A 313 3.81 7.17 -11.33
CA GLU A 313 3.58 6.42 -12.58
C GLU A 313 4.86 6.17 -13.41
N SER A 314 5.98 6.84 -13.10
CA SER A 314 7.26 6.66 -13.81
C SER A 314 8.21 5.66 -13.15
N GLN A 315 7.84 5.12 -11.99
CA GLN A 315 8.64 4.13 -11.29
C GLN A 315 8.32 2.73 -11.84
N ALA A 316 9.34 1.88 -11.94
CA ALA A 316 9.15 0.49 -12.32
C ALA A 316 8.11 -0.14 -11.37
N PRO A 317 7.09 -0.83 -11.89
CA PRO A 317 5.99 -1.27 -11.07
C PRO A 317 6.49 -2.30 -10.05
N PHE A 318 6.17 -2.04 -8.77
CA PHE A 318 6.66 -2.77 -7.61
C PHE A 318 5.52 -3.01 -6.61
N ASP A 319 5.59 -4.12 -5.86
CA ASP A 319 4.56 -4.51 -4.91
C ASP A 319 4.72 -3.79 -3.55
N TYR A 320 4.56 -2.46 -3.56
CA TYR A 320 4.63 -1.65 -2.33
C TYR A 320 3.59 -2.08 -1.29
N GLU A 321 2.40 -2.53 -1.72
CA GLU A 321 1.33 -2.97 -0.81
C GLU A 321 1.71 -4.25 -0.05
N GLY A 322 2.36 -5.21 -0.74
CA GLY A 322 2.88 -6.43 -0.13
C GLY A 322 3.98 -6.14 0.88
N VAL A 323 4.93 -5.28 0.52
CA VAL A 323 6.02 -4.85 1.42
C VAL A 323 5.51 -4.05 2.61
N ASP A 324 4.57 -3.12 2.41
CA ASP A 324 3.97 -2.32 3.48
C ASP A 324 3.28 -3.22 4.52
N SER A 325 2.53 -4.21 4.05
CA SER A 325 1.82 -5.15 4.92
C SER A 325 2.78 -6.11 5.63
N PHE A 326 3.86 -6.55 4.96
CA PHE A 326 4.92 -7.35 5.58
C PHE A 326 5.67 -6.59 6.67
N ALA A 327 6.01 -5.34 6.41
CA ALA A 327 6.67 -4.48 7.38
C ALA A 327 5.77 -4.18 8.59
N ASP A 328 4.50 -3.82 8.35
CA ASP A 328 3.52 -3.55 9.40
C ASP A 328 3.33 -4.75 10.33
N ILE A 329 3.16 -5.97 9.78
CA ILE A 329 2.92 -7.15 10.61
C ILE A 329 4.16 -7.55 11.44
N ILE A 330 5.37 -7.38 10.91
CA ILE A 330 6.61 -7.58 11.67
C ILE A 330 6.70 -6.58 12.83
N LEU A 331 6.45 -5.30 12.55
CA LEU A 331 6.49 -4.25 13.56
C LEU A 331 5.45 -4.50 14.66
N LEU A 332 4.22 -4.84 14.29
CA LEU A 332 3.14 -5.16 15.23
C LEU A 332 3.50 -6.37 16.11
N GLY A 333 3.96 -7.45 15.48
CA GLY A 333 4.33 -8.69 16.16
C GLY A 333 5.44 -8.51 17.19
N ILE A 334 6.54 -7.85 16.78
CA ILE A 334 7.67 -7.58 17.67
C ILE A 334 7.29 -6.60 18.78
N SER A 335 6.48 -5.58 18.50
CA SER A 335 5.97 -4.66 19.54
C SER A 335 5.21 -5.41 20.63
N ASN A 336 4.38 -6.38 20.24
CA ASN A 336 3.64 -7.23 21.18
C ASN A 336 4.57 -8.13 22.00
N TRP A 337 5.67 -8.64 21.41
CA TRP A 337 6.70 -9.37 22.14
C TRP A 337 7.46 -8.52 23.14
N LEU A 338 7.80 -7.29 22.76
CA LEU A 338 8.53 -6.35 23.63
C LEU A 338 7.80 -6.10 24.94
N GLY A 339 6.46 -6.01 24.90
CA GLY A 339 5.62 -5.88 26.10
C GLY A 339 5.71 -7.08 27.07
N ARG A 340 6.24 -8.23 26.64
CA ARG A 340 6.31 -9.48 27.42
C ARG A 340 7.72 -9.89 27.83
N MET A 341 8.77 -9.27 27.27
CA MET A 341 10.16 -9.67 27.48
C MET A 341 10.92 -8.73 28.42
N VAL A 342 11.59 -9.29 29.44
CA VAL A 342 12.37 -8.51 30.43
C VAL A 342 13.74 -8.06 29.88
N ASN A 343 14.31 -8.78 28.91
CA ASN A 343 15.66 -8.54 28.35
C ASN A 343 15.68 -8.52 26.83
N TYR A 344 14.75 -7.79 26.21
CA TYR A 344 14.62 -7.77 24.74
C TYR A 344 15.86 -7.25 24.01
N ARG A 345 16.67 -6.39 24.63
CA ARG A 345 17.89 -5.82 24.02
C ARG A 345 18.98 -6.86 23.74
N LEU A 346 18.94 -7.99 24.42
CA LEU A 346 19.87 -9.10 24.22
C LEU A 346 19.39 -10.08 23.13
N GLN A 347 18.20 -9.84 22.57
CA GLN A 347 17.63 -10.74 21.58
C GLN A 347 18.32 -10.55 20.22
N PRO A 348 18.56 -11.64 19.47
CA PRO A 348 19.38 -11.62 18.27
C PRO A 348 18.72 -10.85 17.10
N TRP A 349 17.41 -10.58 17.19
CA TRP A 349 16.64 -9.80 16.22
C TRP A 349 16.61 -8.29 16.50
N PHE A 350 16.98 -7.85 17.71
CA PHE A 350 16.75 -6.46 18.17
C PHE A 350 17.46 -5.41 17.33
N GLU A 351 18.71 -5.66 16.93
CA GLU A 351 19.50 -4.74 16.12
C GLU A 351 18.88 -4.52 14.72
N CYS A 352 18.57 -5.62 14.01
CA CYS A 352 17.95 -5.56 12.69
C CYS A 352 16.56 -4.93 12.74
N PHE A 353 15.81 -5.18 13.81
CA PHE A 353 14.53 -4.52 14.06
C PHE A 353 14.68 -3.00 14.20
N CYS A 354 15.65 -2.53 14.98
CA CYS A 354 15.92 -1.10 15.13
C CYS A 354 16.28 -0.46 13.78
N GLN A 355 17.08 -1.14 12.96
CA GLN A 355 17.43 -0.68 11.62
C GLN A 355 16.20 -0.58 10.71
N ALA A 356 15.32 -1.59 10.72
CA ALA A 356 14.08 -1.57 9.93
C ALA A 356 13.18 -0.38 10.35
N VAL A 357 13.00 -0.16 11.66
CA VAL A 357 12.22 0.98 12.19
C VAL A 357 12.81 2.31 11.72
N GLN A 358 14.14 2.46 11.69
CA GLN A 358 14.80 3.68 11.23
C GLN A 358 14.56 3.94 9.74
N LEU A 359 14.68 2.91 8.89
CA LEU A 359 14.39 3.01 7.46
C LEU A 359 12.91 3.38 7.22
N LEU A 360 12.00 2.74 7.96
CA LEU A 360 10.56 3.00 7.86
C LEU A 360 10.14 4.40 8.36
N ARG A 361 10.97 5.08 9.17
CA ARG A 361 10.72 6.48 9.58
C ARG A 361 11.17 7.52 8.56
N SER A 362 11.73 7.11 7.42
CA SER A 362 11.98 8.04 6.30
C SER A 362 10.67 8.70 5.85
N PRO A 363 10.63 10.01 5.55
CA PRO A 363 9.43 10.70 5.09
C PRO A 363 8.77 10.05 3.85
N ARG A 364 9.55 9.34 3.04
CA ARG A 364 9.05 8.67 1.84
C ARG A 364 8.32 7.38 2.12
N SER A 365 8.67 6.69 3.20
CA SER A 365 7.91 5.54 3.69
C SER A 365 6.46 5.95 3.97
N ALA A 366 6.18 7.19 4.38
CA ALA A 366 4.81 7.67 4.57
C ALA A 366 3.95 7.66 3.29
N ILE A 367 4.59 7.71 2.12
CA ILE A 367 3.93 7.72 0.81
C ILE A 367 3.77 6.28 0.29
N PHE A 368 4.87 5.51 0.29
CA PHE A 368 4.90 4.19 -0.33
C PHE A 368 4.50 3.06 0.61
N LEU A 369 4.78 3.21 1.91
CA LEU A 369 4.58 2.21 2.96
C LEU A 369 3.79 2.81 4.15
N PRO A 370 2.58 3.35 3.90
CA PRO A 370 1.88 4.16 4.89
C PRO A 370 1.52 3.40 6.18
N LYS A 371 1.19 2.10 6.11
CA LYS A 371 0.87 1.31 7.31
C LYS A 371 2.10 1.13 8.18
N ALA A 372 3.19 0.68 7.56
CA ALA A 372 4.46 0.44 8.23
C ALA A 372 5.08 1.73 8.77
N PHE A 373 4.97 2.84 8.03
CA PHE A 373 5.37 4.17 8.51
C PHE A 373 4.58 4.56 9.76
N LEU A 374 3.24 4.50 9.69
CA LEU A 374 2.37 4.85 10.82
C LEU A 374 2.74 4.03 12.06
N ARG A 375 2.96 2.72 11.87
CA ARG A 375 3.38 1.82 12.94
C ARG A 375 4.77 2.18 13.48
N ALA A 376 5.75 2.42 12.61
CA ALA A 376 7.11 2.78 13.01
C ALA A 376 7.15 4.09 13.80
N THR A 377 6.22 5.02 13.55
CA THR A 377 6.07 6.30 14.26
C THR A 377 5.15 6.24 15.49
N ASP A 378 4.62 5.07 15.82
CA ASP A 378 3.80 4.90 17.02
C ASP A 378 4.61 5.21 18.29
N HIS A 379 4.01 5.90 19.26
CA HIS A 379 4.69 6.33 20.48
C HIS A 379 5.30 5.18 21.28
N ALA A 380 4.68 3.99 21.27
CA ALA A 380 5.24 2.82 21.94
C ALA A 380 6.58 2.42 21.30
N LEU A 381 6.64 2.40 19.97
CA LEU A 381 7.86 2.11 19.22
C LEU A 381 8.88 3.25 19.25
N GLU A 382 8.42 4.49 19.36
CA GLU A 382 9.29 5.66 19.55
C GLU A 382 10.04 5.60 20.88
N ALA A 383 9.39 5.14 21.96
CA ALA A 383 10.05 4.94 23.25
C ALA A 383 11.08 3.81 23.23
N LEU A 384 10.85 2.76 22.43
CA LEU A 384 11.69 1.57 22.35
C LEU A 384 12.92 1.77 21.45
N VAL A 385 12.69 2.32 20.27
CA VAL A 385 13.71 2.68 19.31
C VAL A 385 13.65 4.19 19.20
N PRO A 386 14.27 4.96 20.11
CA PRO A 386 14.30 6.41 19.99
C PRO A 386 14.89 6.74 18.63
N THR A 387 14.21 7.62 17.90
CA THR A 387 14.73 8.11 16.63
C THR A 387 16.12 8.66 16.92
N ILE A 388 17.16 8.00 16.42
CA ILE A 388 18.51 8.54 16.38
C ILE A 388 18.42 9.67 15.37
N LEU A 389 17.91 10.81 15.83
CA LEU A 389 17.51 11.89 14.96
C LEU A 389 18.72 12.48 14.23
N ARG A 390 19.93 12.26 14.75
CA ARG A 390 21.17 12.76 14.16
C ARG A 390 22.31 11.82 14.53
N THR A 391 23.12 11.40 13.57
CA THR A 391 24.53 11.15 13.87
C THR A 391 25.20 12.52 13.75
N VAL A 392 25.71 13.06 14.85
CA VAL A 392 26.58 14.24 14.77
C VAL A 392 27.99 13.72 14.52
N GLU A 393 28.54 14.10 13.36
CA GLU A 393 29.97 13.98 13.10
C GLU A 393 30.68 15.15 13.78
N LEU A 394 31.52 14.82 14.77
CA LEU A 394 32.39 15.75 15.46
C LEU A 394 33.81 15.63 14.87
N ASP A 395 34.31 16.75 14.33
CA ASP A 395 35.70 16.92 13.93
C ASP A 395 36.50 17.45 15.13
N ILE A 396 37.26 16.57 15.78
CA ILE A 396 38.16 16.95 16.89
C ILE A 396 39.59 16.89 16.39
N ALA A 397 40.27 18.03 16.34
CA ALA A 397 41.70 18.05 16.06
C ALA A 397 42.48 18.09 17.39
N VAL A 398 43.34 17.11 17.60
CA VAL A 398 44.24 17.03 18.76
C VAL A 398 45.65 17.29 18.27
N GLU A 399 46.27 18.36 18.80
CA GLU A 399 47.66 18.79 18.56
C GLU A 399 48.13 18.68 17.09
N ALA A 400 47.70 19.64 16.26
CA ALA A 400 48.24 19.98 14.93
C ALA A 400 48.39 18.87 13.87
N ARG A 401 48.12 17.59 14.15
CA ARG A 401 48.44 16.48 13.21
C ARG A 401 47.44 15.31 13.18
N ARG A 402 46.41 15.26 14.04
CA ARG A 402 45.37 14.21 13.95
C ARG A 402 43.96 14.78 14.10
N VAL A 403 43.14 14.56 13.06
CA VAL A 403 41.68 14.74 13.10
C VAL A 403 41.08 13.39 13.47
N VAL A 404 40.34 13.35 14.59
CA VAL A 404 39.56 12.18 15.00
C VAL A 404 38.11 12.43 14.63
N TRP A 405 37.55 11.53 13.84
CA TRP A 405 36.15 11.53 13.44
C TRP A 405 35.35 10.75 14.47
N LEU A 406 34.48 11.43 15.21
CA LEU A 406 33.53 10.80 16.14
C LEU A 406 32.12 10.89 15.56
N ARG A 407 31.52 9.73 15.26
CA ARG A 407 30.10 9.61 14.94
C ARG A 407 29.35 9.31 16.23
N ILE A 408 28.65 10.30 16.77
CA ILE A 408 27.82 10.13 17.96
C ILE A 408 26.35 10.13 17.55
N PRO A 409 25.60 9.04 17.77
CA PRO A 409 24.15 9.06 17.64
C PRO A 409 23.56 9.95 18.75
N VAL A 410 22.75 10.92 18.36
CA VAL A 410 22.09 11.87 19.26
C VAL A 410 20.58 11.76 19.09
N SER A 411 19.89 11.52 20.20
CA SER A 411 18.43 11.63 20.31
C SER A 411 18.03 13.06 20.67
N HIS A 412 16.78 13.44 20.40
CA HIS A 412 16.26 14.75 20.77
C HIS A 412 16.34 14.94 22.30
N GLY A 413 16.93 16.05 22.75
CA GLY A 413 17.11 16.36 24.18
C GLY A 413 18.29 15.67 24.86
N MET A 414 19.12 14.91 24.13
CA MET A 414 20.33 14.30 24.70
C MET A 414 21.47 15.32 24.82
N THR A 415 21.88 15.62 26.04
CA THR A 415 23.13 16.33 26.32
C THR A 415 24.28 15.33 26.28
N ILE A 416 25.25 15.53 25.39
CA ILE A 416 26.47 14.72 25.36
C ILE A 416 27.51 15.43 26.23
N PRO A 417 27.84 14.94 27.44
CA PRO A 417 28.98 15.47 28.19
C PRO A 417 30.25 15.12 27.42
N PHE A 418 31.01 16.15 27.05
CA PHE A 418 32.27 16.03 26.33
C PHE A 418 33.30 16.90 27.03
N GLU A 419 34.37 16.28 27.50
CA GLU A 419 35.54 16.98 28.02
C GLU A 419 36.60 17.04 26.93
N ILE A 420 37.02 18.25 26.57
CA ILE A 420 38.18 18.47 25.72
C ILE A 420 39.43 18.16 26.57
N PRO A 421 40.29 17.19 26.19
CA PRO A 421 41.54 16.97 26.90
C PRO A 421 42.35 18.27 26.95
N SER A 422 43.03 18.54 28.07
CA SER A 422 43.82 19.76 28.26
C SER A 422 44.80 19.96 27.10
N GLY A 423 44.53 20.95 26.23
CA GLY A 423 45.30 21.27 25.02
C GLY A 423 44.59 21.05 23.68
N GLY A 424 43.42 20.40 23.66
CA GLY A 424 42.59 20.28 22.45
C GLY A 424 41.85 21.57 22.10
N THR A 425 41.58 21.81 20.82
CA THR A 425 40.70 22.91 20.37
C THR A 425 39.60 22.31 19.50
N LEU A 426 38.34 22.64 19.78
CA LEU A 426 37.22 22.24 18.92
C LEU A 426 37.20 23.16 17.70
N PHE A 427 37.61 22.67 16.52
CA PHE A 427 37.76 23.52 15.35
C PHE A 427 36.47 23.74 14.57
N ARG A 428 35.58 22.74 14.50
CA ARG A 428 34.34 22.88 13.74
C ARG A 428 33.34 21.77 14.06
N LEU A 429 32.12 22.16 14.41
CA LEU A 429 30.96 21.26 14.28
C LEU A 429 30.44 21.38 12.86
N ARG A 430 30.65 20.34 12.06
CA ARG A 430 30.03 20.26 10.75
C ARG A 430 28.62 19.71 10.93
N LYS A 431 27.63 20.61 10.95
CA LYS A 431 26.23 20.20 10.82
C LYS A 431 26.06 19.60 9.42
N ILE A 432 25.80 18.29 9.33
CA ILE A 432 25.37 17.69 8.07
C ILE A 432 24.00 18.34 7.75
N PRO A 433 23.83 19.00 6.59
CA PRO A 433 22.56 19.62 6.26
C PRO A 433 21.51 18.53 6.09
N SER A 434 20.52 18.52 6.96
CA SER A 434 19.25 17.82 6.77
C SER A 434 18.13 18.86 6.73
N ALA A 435 17.10 18.56 5.95
CA ALA A 435 16.12 19.46 5.34
C ALA A 435 15.26 20.34 6.28
N ARG A 436 15.55 20.46 7.58
CA ARG A 436 14.81 21.38 8.46
C ARG A 436 15.72 22.15 9.39
N GLY A 437 15.68 23.48 9.25
CA GLY A 437 16.46 24.48 9.98
C GLY A 437 16.15 24.56 11.47
N GLN A 438 16.65 23.60 12.26
CA GLN A 438 16.70 23.70 13.72
C GLN A 438 18.14 23.81 14.21
N THR A 439 18.42 24.82 15.03
CA THR A 439 19.71 25.07 15.67
C THR A 439 19.87 24.15 16.87
N ILE A 440 20.99 23.42 16.96
CA ILE A 440 21.35 22.69 18.20
C ILE A 440 22.06 23.73 19.07
N GLN A 441 21.53 24.01 20.26
CA GLN A 441 22.28 24.71 21.30
C GLN A 441 23.12 23.67 22.04
N LEU A 442 24.41 23.96 22.19
CA LEU A 442 25.33 23.23 23.05
C LEU A 442 25.39 23.89 24.42
#